data_AF-A0A244ERG2-F1
#
_entry.id   AF-A0A244ERG2-F1
#
_cell.length_a   1.000
_cell.length_b   1.000
_cell.length_c   1.000
_cell.angle_alpha   90.00
_cell.angle_beta   90.00
_cell.angle_gamma   90.00
#
_symmetry.space_group_name_H-M   'P 1'
#
loop_
_entity.id
_entity.type
_entity.pdbx_description
1 polymer ?
#
loop_
_entity_poly.entity_id
_entity_poly.type
_entity_poly.pdbx_seq_one_letter_code
_entity_poly.pdbx_strand_id
1 'polypeptide(L)'
;MALPRPQVPDLQQPGNYIDLDQLGADELLTLISYPGIKAGDYLYPNWRGCSATGEVSDYSNSLIEIPPFPPEEGVPVSIPNSTLQILDQGWVFYSYQIADSSDPDVLGEESLRLFFNVGKRPVSTGGLGAPQCRESHDLKLDPELLDKVSELLIVTPPYRAMRAGDKVTLTLELYFDENDPWQSLIQSQTLDASDAGQPLQWKIQSTDFMFIVGGFALMHYSIEYAEPASLTESVTQTLHVTQPSADLLPALRIKDLSGGSLDPAAFPEGLVLLIEPWPGMQINDDVVLYVKSAKRIQQVVQALRADKSTLDSGVVQFRLDRAWLLDNVDQDVEFVYQYARQGVAGSSLPRNVLLRRPLDLPPPDIEGALIESPNEAGVIGYMFADQMVNGVRVRIPAGAQTGPGNKLQMHWDGYGSTGRFVAYPSASDPLLFEIPPEAVPANMGKRVDVYYKVFSPSSDPLGTSAVFDLDVRGIREGWPVIQMVRPLVTDGVLALNTVPAEGAGLDLPSWTYMAPRQRVRIKVAGLLQSGTEQMIGLRTGAAEPLTAAEYQAEKVSVNIPRDFLERLCRGTRTNTITVDVSFDDGNSYTQFPPVLFALVD
;
A
#
# COMPACT_ATOMS: atom_id res chain seq x y z
N MET A 1 -19.93 -62.57 -0.46
CA MET A 1 -20.38 -61.27 0.09
C MET A 1 -19.63 -61.07 1.38
N ALA A 2 -19.14 -59.87 1.67
CA ALA A 2 -18.44 -59.60 2.93
C ALA A 2 -19.40 -59.73 4.12
N LEU A 3 -18.91 -60.22 5.27
CA LEU A 3 -19.69 -60.29 6.50
C LEU A 3 -19.99 -58.87 7.02
N PRO A 4 -21.22 -58.58 7.47
CA PRO A 4 -21.61 -57.24 7.93
C PRO A 4 -20.89 -56.87 9.22
N ARG A 5 -20.75 -55.56 9.47
CA ARG A 5 -20.14 -55.04 10.71
C ARG A 5 -20.99 -55.36 11.95
N PRO A 6 -20.39 -55.45 13.15
CA PRO A 6 -21.14 -55.48 14.41
C PRO A 6 -22.08 -54.28 14.53
N GLN A 7 -23.17 -54.47 15.28
CA GLN A 7 -24.11 -53.41 15.63
C GLN A 7 -23.91 -53.00 17.09
N VAL A 8 -23.98 -51.70 17.35
CA VAL A 8 -23.81 -51.12 18.69
C VAL A 8 -24.99 -50.18 18.91
N PRO A 9 -26.09 -50.64 19.55
CA PRO A 9 -27.32 -49.86 19.71
C PRO A 9 -27.12 -48.52 20.43
N ASP A 10 -26.25 -48.48 21.43
CA ASP A 10 -26.01 -47.28 22.26
C ASP A 10 -25.05 -46.25 21.61
N LEU A 11 -24.70 -46.45 20.33
CA LEU A 11 -23.80 -45.59 19.60
C LEU A 11 -24.47 -44.25 19.23
N GLN A 12 -23.99 -43.16 19.83
CA GLN A 12 -24.55 -41.82 19.67
C GLN A 12 -24.19 -41.20 18.31
N GLN A 13 -25.14 -40.41 17.79
CA GLN A 13 -25.00 -39.61 16.58
C GLN A 13 -25.31 -38.13 16.86
N PRO A 14 -24.67 -37.19 16.13
CA PRO A 14 -23.55 -37.39 15.21
C PRO A 14 -22.24 -37.69 15.97
N GLY A 15 -21.33 -38.44 15.32
CA GLY A 15 -19.94 -38.57 15.80
C GLY A 15 -19.49 -39.98 16.20
N ASN A 16 -20.36 -41.00 16.08
CA ASN A 16 -20.06 -42.39 16.41
C ASN A 16 -19.31 -42.51 17.74
N TYR A 17 -19.98 -42.27 18.87
CA TYR A 17 -19.36 -42.41 20.19
C TYR A 17 -20.24 -43.12 21.21
N ILE A 18 -19.63 -43.71 22.23
CA ILE A 18 -20.33 -44.22 23.42
C ILE A 18 -20.33 -43.15 24.51
N ASP A 19 -21.52 -42.77 24.95
CA ASP A 19 -21.73 -41.88 26.09
C ASP A 19 -21.55 -42.66 27.40
N LEU A 20 -20.37 -42.53 28.02
CA LEU A 20 -20.07 -43.23 29.28
C LEU A 20 -20.91 -42.73 30.46
N ASP A 21 -21.37 -41.48 30.44
CA ASP A 21 -22.25 -40.96 31.50
C ASP A 21 -23.64 -41.61 31.39
N GLN A 22 -24.13 -41.76 30.17
CA GLN A 22 -25.42 -42.42 29.89
C GLN A 22 -25.34 -43.92 30.15
N LEU A 23 -24.22 -44.57 29.79
CA LEU A 23 -23.99 -46.00 30.03
C LEU A 23 -23.79 -46.30 31.54
N GLY A 24 -23.25 -45.35 32.30
CA GLY A 24 -23.04 -45.50 33.73
C GLY A 24 -22.13 -46.69 34.07
N ALA A 25 -22.61 -47.57 34.95
CA ALA A 25 -21.88 -48.77 35.39
C ALA A 25 -22.19 -50.02 34.56
N ASP A 26 -23.08 -49.94 33.57
CA ASP A 26 -23.52 -51.08 32.78
C ASP A 26 -22.47 -51.48 31.73
N GLU A 27 -22.48 -52.75 31.33
CA GLU A 27 -21.68 -53.23 30.21
C GLU A 27 -22.26 -52.72 28.88
N LEU A 28 -21.41 -52.50 27.87
CA LEU A 28 -21.91 -52.13 26.54
C LEU A 28 -22.44 -53.38 25.82
N LEU A 29 -23.73 -53.38 25.51
CA LEU A 29 -24.35 -54.41 24.70
C LEU A 29 -24.08 -54.15 23.22
N THR A 30 -23.54 -55.15 22.53
CA THR A 30 -23.40 -55.13 21.07
C THR A 30 -24.07 -56.35 20.46
N LEU A 31 -24.44 -56.29 19.18
CA LEU A 31 -25.13 -57.37 18.47
C LEU A 31 -24.32 -57.78 17.24
N ILE A 32 -24.14 -59.09 17.06
CA ILE A 32 -23.52 -59.65 15.87
C ILE A 32 -24.55 -60.51 15.14
N SER A 33 -24.81 -60.20 13.88
CA SER A 33 -25.68 -60.97 13.00
C SER A 33 -25.02 -61.09 11.62
N TYR A 34 -25.20 -62.23 10.95
CA TYR A 34 -24.69 -62.46 9.60
C TYR A 34 -25.62 -63.39 8.79
N PRO A 35 -25.61 -63.31 7.45
CA PRO A 35 -26.42 -64.19 6.62
C PRO A 35 -26.09 -65.66 6.86
N GLY A 36 -27.11 -66.45 7.22
CA GLY A 36 -26.96 -67.89 7.45
C GLY A 36 -26.52 -68.30 8.85
N ILE A 37 -26.53 -67.38 9.83
CA ILE A 37 -26.30 -67.69 11.25
C ILE A 37 -27.17 -68.87 11.72
N LYS A 38 -26.54 -69.88 12.33
CA LYS A 38 -27.23 -71.09 12.81
C LYS A 38 -26.68 -71.54 14.17
N ALA A 39 -27.51 -72.27 14.90
CA ALA A 39 -27.13 -72.88 16.17
C ALA A 39 -25.88 -73.75 16.04
N GLY A 40 -24.95 -73.62 16.99
CA GLY A 40 -23.70 -74.38 17.03
C GLY A 40 -22.56 -73.81 16.18
N ASP A 41 -22.77 -72.69 15.48
CA ASP A 41 -21.65 -71.91 14.96
C ASP A 41 -20.88 -71.25 16.12
N TYR A 42 -19.65 -70.83 15.83
CA TYR A 42 -18.81 -70.12 16.78
C TYR A 42 -18.34 -68.80 16.18
N LEU A 43 -18.33 -67.72 16.96
CA LEU A 43 -17.80 -66.43 16.57
C LEU A 43 -16.73 -65.93 17.54
N TYR A 44 -15.79 -65.15 17.00
CA TYR A 44 -14.75 -64.46 17.73
C TYR A 44 -14.92 -62.95 17.55
N PRO A 45 -15.35 -62.21 18.59
CA PRO A 45 -15.31 -60.76 18.58
C PRO A 45 -13.86 -60.28 18.57
N ASN A 46 -13.57 -59.29 17.75
CA ASN A 46 -12.29 -58.62 17.67
C ASN A 46 -12.49 -57.12 17.96
N TRP A 47 -12.27 -56.74 19.21
CA TRP A 47 -12.31 -55.37 19.70
C TRP A 47 -10.89 -54.89 19.98
N ARG A 48 -10.47 -53.83 19.30
CA ARG A 48 -9.16 -53.19 19.46
C ARG A 48 -9.34 -51.75 19.88
N GLY A 49 -8.96 -51.43 21.12
CA GLY A 49 -9.20 -50.13 21.74
C GLY A 49 -7.91 -49.41 22.10
N CYS A 50 -7.89 -48.09 21.94
CA CYS A 50 -6.79 -47.23 22.36
C CYS A 50 -7.33 -46.00 23.10
N SER A 51 -6.83 -45.74 24.30
CA SER A 51 -7.15 -44.55 25.09
C SER A 51 -6.55 -43.28 24.49
N ALA A 52 -6.94 -42.12 24.99
CA ALA A 52 -6.37 -40.82 24.59
C ALA A 52 -4.87 -40.69 24.87
N THR A 53 -4.32 -41.45 25.82
CA THR A 53 -2.89 -41.46 26.18
C THR A 53 -2.09 -42.55 25.46
N GLY A 54 -2.74 -43.34 24.59
CA GLY A 54 -2.11 -44.44 23.87
C GLY A 54 -2.13 -45.78 24.60
N GLU A 55 -2.85 -45.89 25.73
CA GLU A 55 -3.03 -47.17 26.45
C GLU A 55 -3.97 -48.07 25.67
N VAL A 56 -3.57 -49.32 25.42
CA VAL A 56 -4.36 -50.29 24.66
C VAL A 56 -5.27 -51.06 25.61
N SER A 57 -6.55 -51.15 25.27
CA SER A 57 -7.52 -51.99 25.98
C SER A 57 -8.35 -52.77 24.96
N ASP A 58 -7.99 -54.03 24.79
CA ASP A 58 -8.57 -54.92 23.78
C ASP A 58 -9.53 -55.92 24.43
N TYR A 59 -10.56 -56.28 23.67
CA TYR A 59 -11.42 -57.43 23.97
C TYR A 59 -11.32 -58.40 22.79
N SER A 60 -10.47 -59.41 22.93
CA SER A 60 -10.23 -60.41 21.87
C SER A 60 -10.17 -61.81 22.47
N ASN A 61 -10.46 -62.82 21.64
CA ASN A 61 -10.38 -64.26 21.94
C ASN A 61 -11.46 -64.84 22.87
N SER A 62 -12.58 -64.14 23.07
CA SER A 62 -13.78 -64.73 23.67
C SER A 62 -14.55 -65.51 22.61
N LEU A 63 -14.40 -66.83 22.58
CA LEU A 63 -15.21 -67.71 21.74
C LEU A 63 -16.68 -67.61 22.19
N ILE A 64 -17.59 -67.26 21.28
CA ILE A 64 -19.03 -67.20 21.54
C ILE A 64 -19.72 -68.27 20.69
N GLU A 65 -20.41 -69.19 21.34
CA GLU A 65 -21.25 -70.20 20.69
C GLU A 65 -22.62 -69.61 20.35
N ILE A 66 -23.07 -69.81 19.11
CA ILE A 66 -24.39 -69.36 18.67
C ILE A 66 -25.47 -70.25 19.32
N PRO A 67 -26.43 -69.67 20.05
CA PRO A 67 -27.41 -70.45 20.81
C PRO A 67 -28.37 -71.24 19.89
N PRO A 68 -29.10 -72.24 20.43
CA PRO A 68 -30.07 -73.06 19.69
C PRO A 68 -31.16 -72.28 18.93
N PHE A 69 -31.49 -71.08 19.42
CA PHE A 69 -32.44 -70.16 18.80
C PHE A 69 -31.80 -68.76 18.76
N PRO A 70 -30.99 -68.43 17.72
CA PRO A 70 -30.35 -67.13 17.62
C PRO A 70 -31.40 -66.02 17.47
N PRO A 71 -31.28 -64.89 18.19
CA PRO A 71 -32.22 -63.78 18.04
C PRO A 71 -32.19 -63.20 16.62
N GLU A 72 -33.34 -62.74 16.11
CA GLU A 72 -33.42 -62.12 14.78
C GLU A 72 -32.54 -60.86 14.68
N GLU A 73 -32.40 -60.12 15.78
CA GLU A 73 -31.60 -58.89 15.88
C GLU A 73 -30.08 -59.16 15.95
N GLY A 74 -29.68 -60.40 16.22
CA GLY A 74 -28.29 -60.83 16.36
C GLY A 74 -27.95 -61.41 17.74
N VAL A 75 -26.79 -62.05 17.83
CA VAL A 75 -26.27 -62.60 19.08
C VAL A 75 -25.65 -61.48 19.93
N PRO A 76 -26.04 -61.35 21.21
CA PRO A 76 -25.51 -60.33 22.09
C PRO A 76 -24.07 -60.62 22.50
N VAL A 77 -23.23 -59.59 22.47
CA VAL A 77 -21.85 -59.58 22.98
C VAL A 77 -21.70 -58.39 23.92
N SER A 78 -21.48 -58.69 25.20
CA SER A 78 -21.25 -57.67 26.24
C SER A 78 -19.77 -57.31 26.33
N ILE A 79 -19.48 -56.02 26.23
CA ILE A 79 -18.14 -55.47 26.43
C ILE A 79 -18.06 -54.90 27.85
N PRO A 80 -17.12 -55.36 28.69
CA PRO A 80 -17.06 -54.96 30.08
C PRO A 80 -16.91 -53.44 30.24
N ASN A 81 -17.67 -52.83 31.17
CA ASN A 81 -17.58 -51.41 31.45
C ASN A 81 -16.14 -50.99 31.81
N SER A 82 -15.40 -51.82 32.53
CA SER A 82 -13.99 -51.59 32.86
C SER A 82 -13.09 -51.41 31.63
N THR A 83 -13.37 -52.10 30.52
CA THR A 83 -12.66 -51.91 29.24
C THR A 83 -12.97 -50.53 28.66
N LEU A 84 -14.23 -50.10 28.74
CA LEU A 84 -14.68 -48.81 28.22
C LEU A 84 -14.16 -47.63 29.04
N GLN A 85 -14.09 -47.76 30.37
CA GLN A 85 -13.56 -46.70 31.25
C GLN A 85 -12.07 -46.42 31.00
N ILE A 86 -11.26 -47.45 30.71
CA ILE A 86 -9.85 -47.27 30.30
C ILE A 86 -9.76 -46.49 28.99
N LEU A 87 -10.75 -46.68 28.12
CA LEU A 87 -10.82 -46.06 26.80
C LEU A 87 -11.50 -44.69 26.79
N ASP A 88 -11.82 -44.07 27.93
CA ASP A 88 -12.42 -42.73 27.95
C ASP A 88 -11.58 -41.74 27.13
N GLN A 89 -12.28 -40.95 26.30
CA GLN A 89 -11.74 -40.07 25.26
C GLN A 89 -10.94 -40.76 24.14
N GLY A 90 -10.87 -42.09 24.13
CA GLY A 90 -10.17 -42.93 23.17
C GLY A 90 -11.00 -43.33 21.94
N TRP A 91 -10.60 -44.40 21.27
CA TRP A 91 -11.23 -44.94 20.07
C TRP A 91 -11.14 -46.47 19.98
N VAL A 92 -12.01 -47.08 19.16
CA VAL A 92 -12.16 -48.53 19.01
C VAL A 92 -12.34 -48.91 17.53
N PHE A 93 -11.69 -50.00 17.11
CA PHE A 93 -12.10 -50.80 15.95
C PHE A 93 -12.77 -52.10 16.43
N TYR A 94 -13.96 -52.38 15.93
CA TYR A 94 -14.74 -53.56 16.30
C TYR A 94 -15.18 -54.36 15.07
N SER A 95 -14.91 -55.66 15.09
CA SER A 95 -15.25 -56.63 14.04
C SER A 95 -15.40 -58.02 14.65
N TYR A 96 -15.67 -59.03 13.83
CA TYR A 96 -15.70 -60.43 14.27
C TYR A 96 -15.27 -61.37 13.15
N GLN A 97 -14.89 -62.59 13.54
CA GLN A 97 -14.65 -63.72 12.64
C GLN A 97 -15.58 -64.87 13.00
N ILE A 98 -16.00 -65.65 12.00
CA ILE A 98 -16.74 -66.90 12.21
C ILE A 98 -15.71 -68.03 12.18
N ALA A 99 -15.73 -68.91 13.18
CA ALA A 99 -14.87 -70.08 13.20
C ALA A 99 -15.47 -71.24 12.38
N ASP A 100 -14.62 -72.14 11.90
CA ASP A 100 -15.09 -73.34 11.22
C ASP A 100 -15.89 -74.22 12.19
N SER A 101 -17.09 -74.64 11.77
CA SER A 101 -17.99 -75.48 12.58
C SER A 101 -17.41 -76.85 12.95
N SER A 102 -16.34 -77.30 12.29
CA SER A 102 -15.64 -78.57 12.55
C SER A 102 -14.32 -78.40 13.32
N ASP A 103 -13.75 -77.19 13.35
CA ASP A 103 -12.55 -76.84 14.11
C ASP A 103 -12.59 -75.34 14.51
N PRO A 104 -12.99 -75.01 15.76
CA PRO A 104 -13.11 -73.64 16.23
C PRO A 104 -11.78 -72.84 16.22
N ASP A 105 -10.62 -73.50 16.09
CA ASP A 105 -9.33 -72.82 16.01
C ASP A 105 -9.02 -72.29 14.59
N VAL A 106 -9.82 -72.65 13.59
CA VAL A 106 -9.70 -72.15 12.21
C VAL A 106 -10.67 -70.97 11.99
N LEU A 107 -10.10 -69.77 11.92
CA LEU A 107 -10.86 -68.52 11.72
C LEU A 107 -11.11 -68.23 10.23
N GLY A 108 -12.37 -67.93 9.89
CA GLY A 108 -12.77 -67.45 8.57
C GLY A 108 -12.40 -65.98 8.31
N GLU A 109 -12.96 -65.44 7.23
CA GLU A 109 -12.79 -64.02 6.88
C GLU A 109 -13.32 -63.09 7.99
N GLU A 110 -12.61 -62.00 8.22
CA GLU A 110 -13.02 -60.95 9.16
C GLU A 110 -14.15 -60.10 8.58
N SER A 111 -15.12 -59.75 9.41
CA SER A 111 -16.23 -58.88 9.02
C SER A 111 -15.79 -57.44 8.79
N LEU A 112 -16.69 -56.65 8.19
CA LEU A 112 -16.48 -55.21 8.06
C LEU A 112 -16.26 -54.58 9.44
N ARG A 113 -15.26 -53.71 9.56
CA ARG A 113 -14.92 -53.04 10.83
C ARG A 113 -15.85 -51.86 11.10
N LEU A 114 -16.33 -51.76 12.32
CA LEU A 114 -16.96 -50.57 12.88
C LEU A 114 -15.89 -49.77 13.63
N PHE A 115 -15.79 -48.47 13.32
CA PHE A 115 -14.94 -47.54 14.07
C PHE A 115 -15.82 -46.57 14.87
N PHE A 116 -15.49 -46.36 16.14
CA PHE A 116 -16.16 -45.38 16.99
C PHE A 116 -15.28 -44.91 18.15
N ASN A 117 -15.70 -43.83 18.80
CA ASN A 117 -15.02 -43.21 19.93
C ASN A 117 -15.66 -43.66 21.25
N VAL A 118 -14.89 -43.60 22.34
CA VAL A 118 -15.39 -43.91 23.68
C VAL A 118 -15.32 -42.65 24.53
N GLY A 119 -16.40 -42.34 25.25
CA GLY A 119 -16.56 -41.09 26.01
C GLY A 119 -17.20 -39.96 25.20
N LYS A 120 -17.91 -39.06 25.90
CA LYS A 120 -18.40 -37.80 25.31
C LYS A 120 -17.21 -36.98 24.87
N ARG A 121 -17.08 -36.75 23.56
CA ARG A 121 -16.13 -35.74 23.07
C ARG A 121 -16.79 -34.37 23.09
N PRO A 122 -16.01 -33.29 23.30
CA PRO A 122 -16.44 -31.97 22.86
C PRO A 122 -16.83 -32.13 21.39
N VAL A 123 -18.06 -31.74 21.06
CA VAL A 123 -18.61 -31.83 19.73
C VAL A 123 -17.69 -31.05 18.78
N SER A 124 -16.76 -31.75 18.14
CA SER A 124 -16.07 -31.27 16.94
C SER A 124 -16.80 -31.86 15.74
N THR A 125 -18.13 -31.71 15.71
CA THR A 125 -18.82 -31.84 14.44
C THR A 125 -18.31 -30.70 13.58
N GLY A 126 -17.71 -31.04 12.44
CA GLY A 126 -17.48 -30.10 11.35
C GLY A 126 -18.83 -29.66 10.79
N GLY A 127 -19.58 -28.87 11.56
CA GLY A 127 -20.82 -28.21 11.15
C GLY A 127 -20.51 -27.06 10.18
N LEU A 128 -21.56 -26.53 9.56
CA LEU A 128 -21.46 -25.32 8.77
C LEU A 128 -20.80 -24.19 9.57
N GLY A 129 -19.99 -23.36 8.91
CA GLY A 129 -19.34 -22.22 9.54
C GLY A 129 -20.32 -21.21 10.11
N ALA A 130 -19.93 -20.46 11.13
CA ALA A 130 -20.78 -19.41 11.70
C ALA A 130 -20.81 -18.17 10.79
N PRO A 131 -21.96 -17.46 10.68
CA PRO A 131 -21.98 -16.12 10.09
C PRO A 131 -21.04 -15.15 10.83
N GLN A 132 -20.36 -14.29 10.08
CA GLN A 132 -19.44 -13.28 10.61
C GLN A 132 -19.91 -11.88 10.20
N CYS A 133 -19.79 -10.90 11.10
CA CYS A 133 -20.08 -9.49 10.79
C CYS A 133 -18.76 -8.72 10.65
N ARG A 134 -18.47 -8.18 9.46
CA ARG A 134 -17.20 -7.47 9.16
C ARG A 134 -16.93 -6.31 10.13
N GLU A 135 -17.99 -5.58 10.48
CA GLU A 135 -17.95 -4.43 11.37
C GLU A 135 -17.88 -4.79 12.86
N SER A 136 -17.94 -6.08 13.22
CA SER A 136 -17.88 -6.54 14.61
C SER A 136 -16.48 -6.96 15.05
N HIS A 137 -16.28 -7.03 16.36
CA HIS A 137 -15.11 -7.64 17.01
C HIS A 137 -15.54 -8.31 18.31
N ASP A 138 -15.01 -9.48 18.65
CA ASP A 138 -15.35 -10.18 19.91
C ASP A 138 -16.86 -10.44 20.07
N LEU A 139 -17.54 -10.74 18.94
CA LEU A 139 -18.99 -10.88 18.86
C LEU A 139 -19.78 -9.66 19.33
N LYS A 140 -19.17 -8.48 19.20
CA LYS A 140 -19.72 -7.21 19.60
C LYS A 140 -19.64 -6.22 18.44
N LEU A 141 -20.76 -5.54 18.20
CA LEU A 141 -20.88 -4.46 17.23
C LEU A 141 -20.93 -3.14 18.00
N ASP A 142 -19.88 -2.32 17.81
CA ASP A 142 -19.76 -1.03 18.49
C ASP A 142 -20.90 -0.08 18.05
N PRO A 143 -21.75 0.41 18.97
CA PRO A 143 -22.80 1.37 18.65
C PRO A 143 -22.28 2.63 17.94
N GLU A 144 -21.08 3.12 18.27
CA GLU A 144 -20.51 4.31 17.63
C GLU A 144 -20.14 4.09 16.16
N LEU A 145 -19.97 2.83 15.74
CA LEU A 145 -19.70 2.47 14.35
C LEU A 145 -20.96 2.51 13.50
N LEU A 146 -22.13 2.20 14.08
CA LEU A 146 -23.42 2.17 13.38
C LEU A 146 -23.76 3.53 12.75
N ASP A 147 -23.39 4.63 13.40
CA ASP A 147 -23.59 5.99 12.88
C ASP A 147 -22.64 6.35 11.71
N LYS A 148 -21.57 5.57 11.51
CA LYS A 148 -20.50 5.85 10.53
C LYS A 148 -20.62 5.00 9.26
N VAL A 149 -21.49 3.98 9.28
CA VAL A 149 -21.70 3.06 8.14
C VAL A 149 -23.19 2.98 7.82
N SER A 150 -23.53 2.91 6.53
CA SER A 150 -24.93 2.74 6.09
C SER A 150 -25.35 1.27 6.06
N GLU A 151 -24.40 0.37 5.84
CA GLU A 151 -24.63 -1.06 5.71
C GLU A 151 -23.59 -1.82 6.53
N LEU A 152 -24.04 -2.88 7.18
CA LEU A 152 -23.20 -3.94 7.74
C LEU A 152 -23.04 -5.04 6.71
N LEU A 153 -21.87 -5.66 6.71
CA LEU A 153 -21.61 -6.84 5.88
C LEU A 153 -21.56 -8.09 6.75
N ILE A 154 -22.57 -8.95 6.57
CA ILE A 154 -22.54 -10.30 7.09
C ILE A 154 -21.94 -11.22 6.02
N VAL A 155 -21.05 -12.13 6.43
CA VAL A 155 -20.44 -13.13 5.56
C VAL A 155 -20.73 -14.52 6.09
N THR A 156 -21.21 -15.39 5.22
CA THR A 156 -21.33 -16.83 5.52
C THR A 156 -20.21 -17.58 4.79
N PRO A 157 -19.34 -18.31 5.52
CA PRO A 157 -18.27 -19.09 4.91
C PRO A 157 -18.78 -20.13 3.90
N PRO A 158 -17.99 -20.48 2.87
CA PRO A 158 -18.38 -21.51 1.92
C PRO A 158 -18.49 -22.88 2.60
N TYR A 159 -19.48 -23.66 2.19
CA TYR A 159 -19.67 -25.04 2.66
C TYR A 159 -19.18 -26.06 1.62
N ARG A 160 -18.79 -27.25 2.08
CA ARG A 160 -18.09 -28.22 1.23
C ARG A 160 -18.90 -28.74 0.04
N ALA A 161 -20.22 -28.79 0.16
CA ALA A 161 -21.11 -29.28 -0.90
C ALA A 161 -21.68 -28.15 -1.79
N MET A 162 -21.19 -26.92 -1.63
CA MET A 162 -21.69 -25.71 -2.29
C MET A 162 -21.64 -25.84 -3.81
N ARG A 163 -22.80 -25.70 -4.44
CA ARG A 163 -22.95 -25.80 -5.89
C ARG A 163 -24.07 -24.89 -6.40
N ALA A 164 -24.05 -24.64 -7.71
CA ALA A 164 -25.11 -23.93 -8.39
C ALA A 164 -26.48 -24.60 -8.16
N GLY A 165 -27.50 -23.78 -7.90
CA GLY A 165 -28.87 -24.21 -7.62
C GLY A 165 -29.20 -24.39 -6.15
N ASP A 166 -28.22 -24.53 -5.26
CA ASP A 166 -28.48 -24.50 -3.81
C ASP A 166 -29.07 -23.12 -3.45
N LYS A 167 -30.01 -23.08 -2.52
CA LYS A 167 -30.57 -21.83 -1.99
C LYS A 167 -30.14 -21.66 -0.55
N VAL A 168 -29.39 -20.59 -0.29
CA VAL A 168 -28.92 -20.24 1.04
C VAL A 168 -29.80 -19.12 1.58
N THR A 169 -30.24 -19.24 2.83
CA THR A 169 -31.05 -18.23 3.51
C THR A 169 -30.35 -17.79 4.79
N LEU A 170 -29.96 -16.51 4.88
CA LEU A 170 -29.47 -15.89 6.11
C LEU A 170 -30.65 -15.38 6.92
N THR A 171 -30.65 -15.68 8.22
CA THR A 171 -31.61 -15.19 9.20
C THR A 171 -30.88 -14.48 10.34
N LEU A 172 -31.33 -13.26 10.66
CA LEU A 172 -30.91 -12.50 11.82
C LEU A 172 -32.15 -12.24 12.68
N GLU A 173 -32.18 -12.77 13.90
CA GLU A 173 -33.26 -12.51 14.85
C GLU A 173 -32.78 -11.47 15.86
N LEU A 174 -33.39 -10.29 15.86
CA LEU A 174 -32.95 -9.14 16.62
C LEU A 174 -33.77 -9.01 17.91
N TYR A 175 -33.09 -8.76 19.03
CA TYR A 175 -33.65 -8.69 20.37
C TYR A 175 -33.22 -7.40 21.06
N PHE A 176 -34.15 -6.78 21.80
CA PHE A 176 -33.80 -5.70 22.74
C PHE A 176 -33.11 -6.26 23.99
N ASP A 177 -33.53 -7.45 24.45
CA ASP A 177 -32.97 -8.22 25.57
C ASP A 177 -33.38 -9.71 25.45
N GLU A 178 -32.87 -10.61 26.32
CA GLU A 178 -33.01 -12.08 26.23
C GLU A 178 -34.45 -12.59 26.02
N ASN A 179 -35.45 -11.85 26.51
CA ASN A 179 -36.86 -12.22 26.43
C ASN A 179 -37.71 -11.18 25.68
N ASP A 180 -37.09 -10.30 24.91
CA ASP A 180 -37.76 -9.21 24.19
C ASP A 180 -37.38 -9.19 22.69
N PRO A 181 -38.00 -10.07 21.87
CA PRO A 181 -37.74 -10.13 20.44
C PRO A 181 -38.33 -8.91 19.72
N TRP A 182 -37.58 -8.37 18.75
CA TRP A 182 -38.01 -7.21 17.96
C TRP A 182 -38.43 -7.59 16.54
N GLN A 183 -37.49 -8.07 15.72
CA GLN A 183 -37.73 -8.37 14.32
C GLN A 183 -36.75 -9.45 13.81
N SER A 184 -37.18 -10.23 12.82
CA SER A 184 -36.30 -11.10 12.03
C SER A 184 -36.00 -10.47 10.66
N LEU A 185 -34.72 -10.38 10.31
CA LEU A 185 -34.26 -10.01 8.98
C LEU A 185 -33.88 -11.29 8.23
N ILE A 186 -34.47 -11.50 7.06
CA ILE A 186 -34.27 -12.71 6.26
C ILE A 186 -33.86 -12.32 4.85
N GLN A 187 -32.71 -12.81 4.39
CA GLN A 187 -32.25 -12.69 3.00
C GLN A 187 -31.96 -14.07 2.44
N SER A 188 -32.21 -14.27 1.14
CA SER A 188 -31.91 -15.55 0.49
C SER A 188 -31.28 -15.34 -0.89
N GLN A 189 -30.39 -16.25 -1.27
CA GLN A 189 -29.70 -16.28 -2.55
C GLN A 189 -29.75 -17.70 -3.11
N THR A 190 -30.15 -17.84 -4.36
CA THR A 190 -29.95 -19.08 -5.14
C THR A 190 -28.61 -18.99 -5.83
N LEU A 191 -27.75 -19.97 -5.60
CA LEU A 191 -26.36 -19.93 -6.03
C LEU A 191 -26.22 -20.19 -7.53
N ASP A 192 -25.29 -19.50 -8.16
CA ASP A 192 -24.81 -19.81 -9.50
C ASP A 192 -23.46 -20.53 -9.47
N ALA A 193 -22.87 -20.79 -10.65
CA ALA A 193 -21.60 -21.49 -10.75
C ALA A 193 -20.40 -20.69 -10.22
N SER A 194 -20.50 -19.36 -10.19
CA SER A 194 -19.45 -18.47 -9.70
C SER A 194 -19.43 -18.34 -8.17
N ASP A 195 -20.55 -18.63 -7.51
CA ASP A 195 -20.66 -18.68 -6.05
C ASP A 195 -19.96 -19.91 -5.43
N ALA A 196 -19.78 -20.98 -6.20
CA ALA A 196 -19.25 -22.24 -5.68
C ALA A 196 -17.84 -22.07 -5.08
N GLY A 197 -17.72 -22.37 -3.79
CA GLY A 197 -16.47 -22.24 -3.02
C GLY A 197 -16.14 -20.80 -2.61
N GLN A 198 -17.02 -19.83 -2.88
CA GLN A 198 -16.87 -18.44 -2.46
C GLN A 198 -17.69 -18.15 -1.20
N PRO A 199 -17.21 -17.24 -0.32
CA PRO A 199 -18.03 -16.75 0.78
C PRO A 199 -19.20 -15.91 0.26
N LEU A 200 -20.40 -16.13 0.80
CA LEU A 200 -21.58 -15.32 0.45
C LEU A 200 -21.61 -14.04 1.29
N GLN A 201 -22.01 -12.95 0.66
CA GLN A 201 -21.96 -11.60 1.21
C GLN A 201 -23.37 -11.02 1.31
N TRP A 202 -23.77 -10.62 2.51
CA TRP A 202 -25.12 -10.16 2.82
C TRP A 202 -25.05 -8.74 3.36
N LYS A 203 -25.71 -7.81 2.67
CA LYS A 203 -25.74 -6.40 3.06
C LYS A 203 -26.98 -6.12 3.90
N ILE A 204 -26.77 -5.70 5.13
CA ILE A 204 -27.84 -5.41 6.09
C ILE A 204 -27.78 -3.94 6.46
N GLN A 205 -28.92 -3.26 6.57
CA GLN A 205 -28.92 -1.83 6.88
C GLN A 205 -28.47 -1.62 8.32
N SER A 206 -27.56 -0.67 8.56
CA SER A 206 -27.08 -0.37 9.91
C SER A 206 -28.20 0.17 10.81
N THR A 207 -29.21 0.82 10.22
CA THR A 207 -30.38 1.36 10.93
C THR A 207 -31.17 0.30 11.68
N ASP A 208 -31.20 -0.96 11.19
CA ASP A 208 -31.89 -2.03 11.91
C ASP A 208 -31.21 -2.30 13.27
N PHE A 209 -29.87 -2.32 13.30
CA PHE A 209 -29.12 -2.55 14.53
C PHE A 209 -29.12 -1.35 15.49
N MET A 210 -29.36 -0.12 14.99
CA MET A 210 -29.47 1.06 15.85
C MET A 210 -30.63 0.99 16.84
N PHE A 211 -31.71 0.28 16.51
CA PHE A 211 -32.86 0.13 17.41
C PHE A 211 -32.54 -0.80 18.60
N ILE A 212 -31.64 -1.75 18.42
CA ILE A 212 -31.29 -2.76 19.43
C ILE A 212 -29.94 -2.48 20.10
N VAL A 213 -29.52 -1.22 20.19
CA VAL A 213 -28.33 -0.83 20.98
C VAL A 213 -28.50 -1.28 22.43
N GLY A 214 -27.54 -2.05 22.94
CA GLY A 214 -27.61 -2.74 24.23
C GLY A 214 -28.18 -4.17 24.17
N GLY A 215 -28.86 -4.52 23.08
CA GLY A 215 -29.41 -5.86 22.82
C GLY A 215 -28.46 -6.74 22.00
N PHE A 216 -29.03 -7.69 21.24
CA PHE A 216 -28.25 -8.64 20.43
C PHE A 216 -29.03 -9.15 19.22
N ALA A 217 -28.30 -9.74 18.27
CA ALA A 217 -28.84 -10.49 17.15
C ALA A 217 -28.37 -11.94 17.18
N LEU A 218 -29.28 -12.89 16.95
CA LEU A 218 -28.97 -14.29 16.70
C LEU A 218 -28.84 -14.50 15.20
N MET A 219 -27.65 -14.87 14.75
CA MET A 219 -27.31 -15.00 13.33
C MET A 219 -27.14 -16.48 12.97
N HIS A 220 -27.86 -16.96 11.97
CA HIS A 220 -27.68 -18.30 11.42
C HIS A 220 -28.07 -18.31 9.93
N TYR A 221 -27.72 -19.37 9.21
CA TYR A 221 -28.21 -19.61 7.86
C TYR A 221 -28.62 -21.05 7.64
N SER A 222 -29.44 -21.27 6.63
CA SER A 222 -29.83 -22.60 6.16
C SER A 222 -29.51 -22.77 4.69
N ILE A 223 -29.30 -24.02 4.29
CA ILE A 223 -29.05 -24.42 2.90
C ILE A 223 -30.16 -25.38 2.50
N GLU A 224 -30.95 -24.99 1.51
CA GLU A 224 -31.83 -25.86 0.74
C GLU A 224 -31.03 -26.35 -0.47
N TYR A 225 -30.59 -27.61 -0.47
CA TYR A 225 -29.76 -28.13 -1.56
C TYR A 225 -30.60 -28.34 -2.83
N ALA A 226 -29.99 -28.10 -3.99
CA ALA A 226 -30.62 -28.38 -5.28
C ALA A 226 -31.00 -29.87 -5.39
N GLU A 227 -30.05 -30.75 -5.07
CA GLU A 227 -30.24 -32.20 -5.05
C GLU A 227 -29.28 -32.88 -4.03
N PRO A 228 -29.80 -33.72 -3.11
CA PRO A 228 -31.24 -33.94 -2.82
C PRO A 228 -31.87 -32.72 -2.16
N ALA A 229 -33.20 -32.57 -2.19
CA ALA A 229 -33.92 -31.47 -1.55
C ALA A 229 -33.97 -31.59 -0.01
N SER A 230 -32.80 -31.69 0.63
CA SER A 230 -32.62 -31.69 2.07
C SER A 230 -32.25 -30.29 2.56
N LEU A 231 -32.47 -30.05 3.85
CA LEU A 231 -32.10 -28.82 4.53
C LEU A 231 -30.89 -29.08 5.44
N THR A 232 -29.98 -28.13 5.55
CA THR A 232 -28.97 -28.11 6.62
C THR A 232 -28.88 -26.71 7.22
N GLU A 233 -28.82 -26.64 8.54
CA GLU A 233 -28.73 -25.39 9.29
C GLU A 233 -27.32 -25.19 9.84
N SER A 234 -26.91 -23.92 9.92
CA SER A 234 -25.68 -23.53 10.58
C SER A 234 -25.84 -23.49 12.09
N VAL A 235 -24.71 -23.39 12.78
CA VAL A 235 -24.71 -22.94 14.18
C VAL A 235 -25.28 -21.52 14.26
N THR A 236 -25.91 -21.21 15.39
CA THR A 236 -26.35 -19.85 15.73
C THR A 236 -25.22 -19.10 16.41
N GLN A 237 -24.93 -17.90 15.91
CA GLN A 237 -23.94 -16.99 16.43
C GLN A 237 -24.61 -15.75 17.01
N THR A 238 -24.39 -15.49 18.30
CA THR A 238 -24.88 -14.27 18.95
C THR A 238 -23.94 -13.10 18.65
N LEU A 239 -24.49 -11.95 18.26
CA LEU A 239 -23.80 -10.68 18.07
C LEU A 239 -24.44 -9.62 18.98
N HIS A 240 -23.70 -9.11 19.96
CA HIS A 240 -24.18 -8.08 20.89
C HIS A 240 -23.95 -6.68 20.31
N VAL A 241 -24.91 -5.77 20.46
CA VAL A 241 -24.76 -4.37 20.01
C VAL A 241 -24.25 -3.52 21.16
N THR A 242 -22.99 -3.74 21.52
CA THR A 242 -22.28 -3.12 22.65
C THR A 242 -20.81 -2.92 22.30
N GLN A 243 -20.07 -2.15 23.12
CA GLN A 243 -18.66 -1.89 22.87
C GLN A 243 -17.81 -3.18 23.00
N PRO A 244 -16.94 -3.52 22.03
CA PRO A 244 -16.01 -4.62 22.12
C PRO A 244 -15.06 -4.49 23.32
N SER A 245 -14.67 -5.63 23.91
CA SER A 245 -13.80 -5.67 25.10
C SER A 245 -12.44 -6.32 24.88
N ALA A 246 -12.32 -7.20 23.88
CA ALA A 246 -11.04 -7.83 23.55
C ALA A 246 -10.15 -6.90 22.70
N ASP A 247 -8.84 -7.16 22.76
CA ASP A 247 -7.89 -6.52 21.88
C ASP A 247 -8.00 -7.08 20.45
N LEU A 248 -7.85 -6.20 19.46
CA LEU A 248 -7.76 -6.60 18.05
C LEU A 248 -6.53 -7.49 17.82
N LEU A 249 -6.67 -8.43 16.88
CA LEU A 249 -5.57 -9.29 16.44
C LEU A 249 -4.53 -8.46 15.67
N PRO A 250 -3.26 -8.92 15.61
CA PRO A 250 -2.25 -8.26 14.78
C PRO A 250 -2.68 -8.17 13.32
N ALA A 251 -2.32 -7.08 12.66
CA ALA A 251 -2.53 -6.91 11.23
C ALA A 251 -1.77 -8.00 10.45
N LEU A 252 -2.33 -8.43 9.31
CA LEU A 252 -1.66 -9.41 8.45
C LEU A 252 -0.35 -8.87 7.87
N ARG A 253 0.55 -9.80 7.53
CA ARG A 253 1.80 -9.51 6.86
C ARG A 253 1.64 -9.79 5.37
N ILE A 254 2.16 -8.91 4.53
CA ILE A 254 2.30 -9.17 3.09
C ILE A 254 3.71 -9.72 2.89
N LYS A 255 3.81 -10.93 2.34
CA LYS A 255 5.10 -11.57 2.09
C LYS A 255 5.97 -10.67 1.20
N ASP A 256 7.26 -10.56 1.53
CA ASP A 256 8.26 -9.82 0.77
C ASP A 256 7.98 -8.30 0.63
N LEU A 257 7.09 -7.74 1.46
CA LEU A 257 6.85 -6.30 1.55
C LEU A 257 7.47 -5.71 2.81
N SER A 258 8.27 -4.66 2.63
CA SER A 258 8.72 -3.76 3.69
C SER A 258 8.26 -2.32 3.38
N GLY A 259 7.78 -1.60 4.40
CA GLY A 259 7.23 -0.25 4.24
C GLY A 259 5.72 -0.20 3.93
N GLY A 260 5.26 0.96 3.44
CA GLY A 260 3.83 1.29 3.25
C GLY A 260 3.37 1.44 1.80
N SER A 261 4.27 1.35 0.81
CA SER A 261 3.95 1.38 -0.63
C SER A 261 4.36 0.07 -1.27
N LEU A 262 3.56 -0.42 -2.22
CA LEU A 262 3.79 -1.67 -2.94
C LEU A 262 3.72 -1.40 -4.44
N ASP A 263 4.72 -1.87 -5.19
CA ASP A 263 4.70 -1.91 -6.64
C ASP A 263 4.02 -3.19 -7.13
N PRO A 264 2.83 -3.13 -7.77
CA PRO A 264 2.17 -4.30 -8.32
C PRO A 264 3.01 -5.11 -9.32
N ALA A 265 3.96 -4.48 -10.03
CA ALA A 265 4.81 -5.16 -10.98
C ALA A 265 5.85 -6.08 -10.32
N ALA A 266 6.24 -5.80 -9.06
CA ALA A 266 7.14 -6.63 -8.27
C ALA A 266 6.49 -7.96 -7.82
N PHE A 267 5.17 -8.11 -7.97
CA PHE A 267 4.40 -9.28 -7.57
C PHE A 267 3.71 -9.94 -8.78
N PRO A 268 4.48 -10.59 -9.68
CA PRO A 268 3.95 -11.18 -10.92
C PRO A 268 2.92 -12.29 -10.68
N GLU A 269 2.99 -12.97 -9.54
CA GLU A 269 2.08 -14.05 -9.12
C GLU A 269 0.98 -13.57 -8.15
N GLY A 270 0.86 -12.25 -7.93
CA GLY A 270 -0.03 -11.68 -6.92
C GLY A 270 0.60 -11.63 -5.52
N LEU A 271 -0.20 -11.21 -4.52
CA LEU A 271 0.27 -11.11 -3.14
C LEU A 271 0.03 -12.41 -2.39
N VAL A 272 1.00 -12.78 -1.56
CA VAL A 272 0.82 -13.78 -0.50
C VAL A 272 0.59 -13.03 0.81
N LEU A 273 -0.60 -13.21 1.37
CA LEU A 273 -1.03 -12.57 2.61
C LEU A 273 -0.90 -13.61 3.72
N LEU A 274 -0.15 -13.28 4.77
CA LEU A 274 0.19 -14.16 5.87
C LEU A 274 -0.49 -13.68 7.15
N ILE A 275 -1.22 -14.58 7.80
CA ILE A 275 -1.87 -14.33 9.09
C ILE A 275 -1.12 -15.15 10.14
N GLU A 276 -0.76 -14.50 11.25
CA GLU A 276 -0.20 -15.19 12.40
C GLU A 276 -1.27 -16.04 13.09
N PRO A 277 -0.97 -17.27 13.52
CA PRO A 277 -1.87 -18.04 14.36
C PRO A 277 -2.27 -17.26 15.61
N TRP A 278 -3.57 -17.21 15.90
CA TRP A 278 -4.09 -16.52 17.09
C TRP A 278 -4.18 -17.47 18.30
N PRO A 279 -4.17 -16.91 19.53
CA PRO A 279 -4.42 -17.70 20.73
C PRO A 279 -5.77 -18.43 20.66
N GLY A 280 -5.76 -19.75 20.88
CA GLY A 280 -6.98 -20.55 20.89
C GLY A 280 -7.52 -20.92 19.50
N MET A 281 -6.70 -20.82 18.45
CA MET A 281 -6.98 -21.37 17.13
C MET A 281 -7.34 -22.86 17.22
N GLN A 282 -8.46 -23.24 16.59
CA GLN A 282 -8.95 -24.61 16.54
C GLN A 282 -9.27 -25.06 15.12
N ILE A 283 -9.33 -26.38 14.94
CA ILE A 283 -9.91 -26.97 13.72
C ILE A 283 -11.33 -26.43 13.59
N ASN A 284 -11.74 -26.12 12.37
CA ASN A 284 -13.03 -25.54 12.00
C ASN A 284 -13.22 -24.04 12.30
N ASP A 285 -12.21 -23.33 12.79
CA ASP A 285 -12.27 -21.86 12.76
C ASP A 285 -12.33 -21.40 11.30
N ASP A 286 -13.34 -20.58 10.96
CA ASP A 286 -13.46 -19.97 9.64
C ASP A 286 -12.77 -18.61 9.65
N VAL A 287 -11.79 -18.44 8.77
CA VAL A 287 -11.07 -17.18 8.57
C VAL A 287 -11.59 -16.50 7.33
N VAL A 288 -12.00 -15.24 7.45
CA VAL A 288 -12.46 -14.40 6.33
C VAL A 288 -11.49 -13.24 6.15
N LEU A 289 -10.97 -13.09 4.93
CA LEU A 289 -10.16 -11.95 4.51
C LEU A 289 -11.04 -10.95 3.74
N TYR A 290 -10.86 -9.67 4.07
CA TYR A 290 -11.48 -8.53 3.40
C TYR A 290 -10.38 -7.66 2.79
N VAL A 291 -10.50 -7.35 1.49
CA VAL A 291 -9.61 -6.42 0.79
C VAL A 291 -10.42 -5.32 0.13
N LYS A 292 -10.23 -4.09 0.59
CA LYS A 292 -10.96 -2.91 0.14
C LYS A 292 -10.02 -1.92 -0.55
N SER A 293 -10.43 -1.43 -1.71
CA SER A 293 -9.73 -0.36 -2.45
C SER A 293 -10.63 0.86 -2.50
N ALA A 294 -10.06 2.06 -2.38
CA ALA A 294 -10.82 3.31 -2.49
C ALA A 294 -11.55 3.48 -3.84
N LYS A 295 -11.04 2.86 -4.91
CA LYS A 295 -11.61 2.94 -6.28
C LYS A 295 -12.82 2.03 -6.50
N ARG A 296 -12.89 0.89 -5.79
CA ARG A 296 -13.93 -0.12 -6.03
C ARG A 296 -14.97 -0.09 -4.92
N ILE A 297 -16.23 -0.06 -5.34
CA ILE A 297 -17.38 -0.23 -4.43
C ILE A 297 -17.43 -1.66 -3.89
N GLN A 298 -17.05 -2.65 -4.70
CA GLN A 298 -16.99 -4.05 -4.29
C GLN A 298 -15.60 -4.42 -3.77
N GLN A 299 -15.56 -4.89 -2.53
CA GLN A 299 -14.38 -5.46 -1.89
C GLN A 299 -14.18 -6.92 -2.32
N VAL A 300 -12.94 -7.40 -2.21
CA VAL A 300 -12.65 -8.84 -2.33
C VAL A 300 -12.86 -9.49 -0.97
N VAL A 301 -13.59 -10.59 -0.95
CA VAL A 301 -13.79 -11.43 0.23
C VAL A 301 -13.34 -12.84 -0.08
N GLN A 302 -12.44 -13.37 0.72
CA GLN A 302 -11.97 -14.76 0.62
C GLN A 302 -12.17 -15.44 1.96
N ALA A 303 -12.38 -16.76 1.95
CA ALA A 303 -12.53 -17.54 3.17
C ALA A 303 -11.65 -18.79 3.14
N LEU A 304 -11.18 -19.18 4.31
CA LEU A 304 -10.44 -20.41 4.56
C LEU A 304 -10.95 -21.01 5.86
N ARG A 305 -11.11 -22.34 5.90
CA ARG A 305 -11.45 -23.05 7.13
C ARG A 305 -10.22 -23.77 7.67
N ALA A 306 -9.87 -23.52 8.92
CA ALA A 306 -8.72 -24.15 9.57
C ALA A 306 -8.92 -25.66 9.70
N ASP A 307 -7.92 -26.43 9.32
CA ASP A 307 -7.87 -27.88 9.49
C ASP A 307 -6.65 -28.30 10.31
N LYS A 308 -6.45 -29.62 10.46
CA LYS A 308 -5.32 -30.15 11.22
C LYS A 308 -3.96 -29.67 10.68
N SER A 309 -3.84 -29.54 9.36
CA SER A 309 -2.59 -29.07 8.73
C SER A 309 -2.35 -27.59 9.02
N THR A 310 -3.41 -26.77 9.09
CA THR A 310 -3.30 -25.37 9.49
C THR A 310 -2.79 -25.24 10.92
N LEU A 311 -3.32 -26.05 11.85
CA LEU A 311 -2.89 -26.05 13.25
C LEU A 311 -1.45 -26.53 13.42
N ASP A 312 -1.07 -27.61 12.74
CA ASP A 312 0.26 -28.22 12.90
C ASP A 312 1.37 -27.37 12.28
N SER A 313 1.08 -26.71 11.15
CA SER A 313 2.05 -25.87 10.45
C SER A 313 2.09 -24.43 10.95
N GLY A 314 1.00 -23.95 11.57
CA GLY A 314 0.81 -22.53 11.87
C GLY A 314 0.68 -21.65 10.63
N VAL A 315 0.41 -22.23 9.44
CA VAL A 315 0.33 -21.47 8.19
C VAL A 315 -1.12 -21.13 7.88
N VAL A 316 -1.49 -19.85 8.03
CA VAL A 316 -2.74 -19.28 7.52
C VAL A 316 -2.39 -18.27 6.42
N GLN A 317 -2.75 -18.58 5.18
CA GLN A 317 -2.37 -17.76 4.03
C GLN A 317 -3.51 -17.57 3.03
N PHE A 318 -3.55 -16.38 2.43
CA PHE A 318 -4.43 -16.03 1.31
C PHE A 318 -3.59 -15.58 0.11
N ARG A 319 -4.21 -15.61 -1.07
CA ARG A 319 -3.62 -15.09 -2.31
C ARG A 319 -4.52 -14.06 -2.95
N LEU A 320 -3.95 -12.91 -3.28
CA LEU A 320 -4.64 -11.86 -4.01
C LEU A 320 -4.06 -11.73 -5.42
N ASP A 321 -4.92 -11.88 -6.43
CA ASP A 321 -4.49 -11.96 -7.82
C ASP A 321 -3.81 -10.68 -8.34
N ARG A 322 -2.78 -10.86 -9.16
CA ARG A 322 -2.07 -9.75 -9.83
C ARG A 322 -3.01 -8.85 -10.63
N ALA A 323 -3.98 -9.42 -11.35
CA ALA A 323 -4.92 -8.64 -12.15
C ALA A 323 -5.67 -7.62 -11.29
N TRP A 324 -6.07 -8.01 -10.08
CA TRP A 324 -6.71 -7.11 -9.12
C TRP A 324 -5.76 -5.99 -8.68
N LEU A 325 -4.48 -6.28 -8.43
CA LEU A 325 -3.49 -5.26 -8.06
C LEU A 325 -3.30 -4.23 -9.18
N LEU A 326 -3.21 -4.69 -10.44
CA LEU A 326 -3.03 -3.81 -11.60
C LEU A 326 -4.25 -2.90 -11.83
N ASP A 327 -5.46 -3.38 -11.56
CA ASP A 327 -6.70 -2.61 -11.66
C ASP A 327 -6.81 -1.50 -10.60
N ASN A 328 -6.10 -1.68 -9.48
CA ASN A 328 -6.12 -0.80 -8.30
C ASN A 328 -4.80 -0.03 -8.10
N VAL A 329 -3.99 0.11 -9.15
CA VAL A 329 -2.81 1.00 -9.12
C VAL A 329 -3.22 2.42 -8.72
N ASP A 330 -2.34 3.05 -7.94
CA ASP A 330 -2.47 4.38 -7.35
C ASP A 330 -3.63 4.52 -6.34
N GLN A 331 -4.02 3.41 -5.70
CA GLN A 331 -5.06 3.39 -4.66
C GLN A 331 -4.49 2.94 -3.32
N ASP A 332 -5.05 3.51 -2.25
CA ASP A 332 -4.93 2.94 -0.91
C ASP A 332 -5.79 1.68 -0.83
N VAL A 333 -5.16 0.61 -0.35
CA VAL A 333 -5.78 -0.69 -0.16
C VAL A 333 -5.69 -1.07 1.32
N GLU A 334 -6.84 -1.39 1.89
CA GLU A 334 -7.00 -1.87 3.25
C GLU A 334 -7.19 -3.39 3.23
N PHE A 335 -6.44 -4.09 4.08
CA PHE A 335 -6.61 -5.51 4.34
C PHE A 335 -6.99 -5.74 5.80
N VAL A 336 -8.06 -6.50 6.03
CA VAL A 336 -8.54 -6.91 7.37
C VAL A 336 -8.89 -8.38 7.30
N TYR A 337 -8.62 -9.15 8.36
CA TYR A 337 -9.15 -10.50 8.50
C TYR A 337 -9.94 -10.68 9.79
N GLN A 338 -10.84 -11.65 9.77
CA GLN A 338 -11.59 -12.12 10.93
C GLN A 338 -11.47 -13.62 11.03
N TYR A 339 -11.57 -14.16 12.25
CA TYR A 339 -11.87 -15.57 12.46
C TYR A 339 -13.15 -15.71 13.28
N ALA A 340 -13.87 -16.80 13.09
CA ALA A 340 -14.98 -17.15 13.96
C ALA A 340 -15.19 -18.66 14.07
N ARG A 341 -15.73 -19.06 15.21
CA ARG A 341 -16.45 -20.32 15.44
C ARG A 341 -17.60 -20.03 16.40
N GLN A 342 -18.51 -20.98 16.60
CA GLN A 342 -19.65 -20.77 17.49
C GLN A 342 -19.18 -20.22 18.86
N GLY A 343 -19.69 -19.05 19.21
CA GLY A 343 -19.44 -18.40 20.51
C GLY A 343 -18.09 -17.67 20.63
N VAL A 344 -17.27 -17.57 19.58
CA VAL A 344 -16.08 -16.68 19.58
C VAL A 344 -15.78 -16.13 18.19
N ALA A 345 -15.40 -14.86 18.12
CA ALA A 345 -14.89 -14.23 16.91
C ALA A 345 -13.81 -13.20 17.23
N GLY A 346 -12.91 -12.95 16.29
CA GLY A 346 -11.87 -11.94 16.42
C GLY A 346 -11.62 -11.22 15.10
N SER A 347 -11.19 -9.96 15.19
CA SER A 347 -10.93 -9.08 14.05
C SER A 347 -9.52 -8.54 14.17
N SER A 348 -8.85 -8.34 13.03
CA SER A 348 -7.50 -7.79 13.01
C SER A 348 -7.47 -6.27 13.00
N LEU A 349 -6.34 -5.70 13.42
CA LEU A 349 -5.95 -4.35 13.00
C LEU A 349 -5.88 -4.28 11.46
N PRO A 350 -6.24 -3.14 10.85
CA PRO A 350 -6.13 -2.96 9.41
C PRO A 350 -4.66 -2.86 8.98
N ARG A 351 -4.35 -3.47 7.83
CA ARG A 351 -3.10 -3.26 7.10
C ARG A 351 -3.40 -2.36 5.90
N ASN A 352 -2.86 -1.14 5.90
CA ASN A 352 -3.00 -0.21 4.78
C ASN A 352 -1.74 -0.21 3.91
N VAL A 353 -1.93 -0.26 2.59
CA VAL A 353 -0.86 -0.21 1.59
C VAL A 353 -1.26 0.66 0.43
N LEU A 354 -0.38 1.57 0.02
CA LEU A 354 -0.52 2.30 -1.23
C LEU A 354 0.01 1.45 -2.38
N LEU A 355 -0.86 1.06 -3.32
CA LEU A 355 -0.42 0.45 -4.57
C LEU A 355 0.12 1.56 -5.47
N ARG A 356 1.41 1.56 -5.79
CA ARG A 356 2.01 2.61 -6.63
C ARG A 356 3.07 2.04 -7.55
N ARG A 357 3.07 2.48 -8.80
CA ARG A 357 4.20 2.21 -9.70
C ARG A 357 5.46 2.94 -9.22
N PRO A 358 6.66 2.37 -9.39
CA PRO A 358 7.90 3.09 -9.15
C PRO A 358 7.88 4.40 -9.94
N LEU A 359 8.37 5.48 -9.33
CA LEU A 359 8.53 6.73 -10.05
C LEU A 359 9.58 6.55 -11.15
N ASP A 360 9.28 7.04 -12.35
CA ASP A 360 10.22 7.15 -13.45
C ASP A 360 10.38 8.64 -13.78
N LEU A 361 11.50 9.21 -13.34
CA LEU A 361 11.72 10.65 -13.31
C LEU A 361 12.90 11.03 -14.21
N PRO A 362 12.73 11.02 -15.55
CA PRO A 362 13.77 11.45 -16.50
C PRO A 362 14.17 12.92 -16.28
N PRO A 363 15.30 13.38 -16.84
CA PRO A 363 15.67 14.78 -16.74
C PRO A 363 14.64 15.68 -17.45
N PRO A 364 14.47 16.93 -17.02
CA PRO A 364 13.53 17.86 -17.66
C PRO A 364 13.99 18.26 -19.06
N ASP A 365 13.03 18.61 -19.92
CA ASP A 365 13.28 19.17 -21.25
C ASP A 365 13.33 20.71 -21.17
N ILE A 366 14.45 21.31 -21.53
CA ILE A 366 14.59 22.77 -21.57
C ILE A 366 14.36 23.25 -23.01
N GLU A 367 13.31 24.04 -23.24
CA GLU A 367 12.94 24.51 -24.58
C GLU A 367 14.04 25.38 -25.18
N GLY A 368 14.65 24.91 -26.27
CA GLY A 368 15.75 25.60 -26.98
C GLY A 368 17.16 25.25 -26.51
N ALA A 369 17.32 24.42 -25.47
CA ALA A 369 18.64 23.93 -25.07
C ALA A 369 19.14 22.83 -26.01
N LEU A 370 20.45 22.80 -26.24
CA LEU A 370 21.11 21.80 -27.08
C LEU A 370 21.79 20.77 -26.18
N ILE A 371 21.43 19.49 -26.35
CA ILE A 371 22.02 18.37 -25.62
C ILE A 371 23.36 18.00 -26.26
N GLU A 372 24.40 17.92 -25.46
CA GLU A 372 25.74 17.51 -25.89
C GLU A 372 25.96 16.01 -25.68
N SER A 373 25.61 15.49 -24.50
CA SER A 373 25.78 14.08 -24.15
C SER A 373 24.89 13.67 -22.97
N PRO A 374 24.60 12.37 -22.81
CA PRO A 374 24.11 11.87 -21.53
C PRO A 374 25.21 11.96 -20.45
N ASN A 375 24.81 11.90 -19.17
CA ASN A 375 25.67 11.76 -18.00
C ASN A 375 25.07 10.71 -17.04
N GLU A 376 25.85 10.17 -16.09
CA GLU A 376 25.40 9.17 -15.12
C GLU A 376 24.13 9.58 -14.35
N ALA A 377 23.95 10.89 -14.11
CA ALA A 377 22.83 11.46 -13.37
C ALA A 377 21.76 12.14 -14.25
N GLY A 378 21.87 12.10 -15.59
CA GLY A 378 20.92 12.76 -16.49
C GLY A 378 21.52 13.16 -17.84
N VAL A 379 21.42 14.45 -18.21
CA VAL A 379 21.91 14.97 -19.50
C VAL A 379 22.74 16.23 -19.31
N ILE A 380 23.70 16.45 -20.20
CA ILE A 380 24.52 17.65 -20.27
C ILE A 380 24.13 18.41 -21.55
N GLY A 381 23.92 19.72 -21.42
CA GLY A 381 23.63 20.58 -22.55
C GLY A 381 24.02 22.02 -22.32
N TYR A 382 23.72 22.88 -23.29
CA TYR A 382 23.95 24.31 -23.20
C TYR A 382 22.83 25.11 -23.84
N MET A 383 22.74 26.38 -23.45
CA MET A 383 21.93 27.39 -24.11
C MET A 383 22.59 28.75 -23.93
N PHE A 384 22.43 29.65 -24.90
CA PHE A 384 23.01 30.99 -24.83
C PHE A 384 22.08 31.93 -24.06
N ALA A 385 22.67 32.78 -23.21
CA ALA A 385 21.93 33.69 -22.35
C ALA A 385 21.12 34.74 -23.14
N ASP A 386 21.52 35.11 -24.36
CA ASP A 386 20.74 35.99 -25.24
C ASP A 386 19.41 35.38 -25.70
N GLN A 387 19.30 34.04 -25.69
CA GLN A 387 18.06 33.31 -25.99
C GLN A 387 17.11 33.25 -24.78
N MET A 388 17.61 33.54 -23.58
CA MET A 388 16.87 33.42 -22.31
C MET A 388 16.35 34.77 -21.79
N VAL A 389 16.40 35.83 -22.61
CA VAL A 389 16.04 37.20 -22.18
C VAL A 389 14.57 37.36 -21.77
N ASN A 390 13.69 36.46 -22.24
CA ASN A 390 12.28 36.41 -21.88
C ASN A 390 11.96 35.32 -20.84
N GLY A 391 12.99 34.75 -20.20
CA GLY A 391 12.88 33.58 -19.33
C GLY A 391 13.08 32.27 -20.09
N VAL A 392 12.94 31.16 -19.37
CA VAL A 392 13.19 29.81 -19.89
C VAL A 392 11.96 28.95 -19.61
N ARG A 393 11.50 28.23 -20.63
CA ARG A 393 10.41 27.26 -20.51
C ARG A 393 11.00 25.87 -20.33
N VAL A 394 10.61 25.21 -19.25
CA VAL A 394 11.12 23.89 -18.88
C VAL A 394 9.93 22.95 -18.75
N ARG A 395 10.03 21.74 -19.31
CA ARG A 395 8.97 20.75 -19.31
C ARG A 395 9.41 19.47 -18.62
N ILE A 396 8.48 18.82 -17.92
CA ILE A 396 8.63 17.42 -17.54
C ILE A 396 8.28 16.56 -18.76
N PRO A 397 9.11 15.57 -19.15
CA PRO A 397 8.83 14.72 -20.30
C PRO A 397 7.48 14.01 -20.18
N ALA A 398 6.72 13.91 -21.27
CA ALA A 398 5.38 13.31 -21.26
C ALA A 398 5.36 11.84 -20.81
N GLY A 399 6.48 11.13 -20.93
CA GLY A 399 6.64 9.75 -20.47
C GLY A 399 6.97 9.60 -18.98
N ALA A 400 7.23 10.68 -18.25
CA ALA A 400 7.58 10.64 -16.84
C ALA A 400 6.43 10.07 -15.99
N GLN A 401 6.73 9.13 -15.10
CA GLN A 401 5.77 8.58 -14.16
C GLN A 401 5.89 9.32 -12.83
N THR A 402 5.22 10.48 -12.74
CA THR A 402 5.24 11.32 -11.53
C THR A 402 4.18 10.95 -10.49
N GLY A 403 3.30 10.00 -10.80
CA GLY A 403 2.17 9.58 -9.97
C GLY A 403 1.01 10.59 -9.98
N PRO A 404 -0.25 10.11 -10.06
CA PRO A 404 -1.42 11.00 -10.16
C PRO A 404 -1.64 11.80 -8.87
N GLY A 405 -2.08 13.05 -9.01
CA GLY A 405 -2.41 13.94 -7.88
C GLY A 405 -1.20 14.46 -7.08
N ASN A 406 0.01 14.03 -7.42
CA ASN A 406 1.24 14.50 -6.77
C ASN A 406 1.55 15.95 -7.18
N LYS A 407 2.17 16.69 -6.25
CA LYS A 407 2.62 18.06 -6.47
C LYS A 407 4.02 18.07 -7.08
N LEU A 408 4.28 19.02 -7.96
CA LEU A 408 5.53 19.15 -8.70
C LEU A 408 6.20 20.50 -8.42
N GLN A 409 7.52 20.49 -8.31
CA GLN A 409 8.35 21.70 -8.23
C GLN A 409 9.54 21.56 -9.17
N MET A 410 9.76 22.54 -10.03
CA MET A 410 10.94 22.64 -10.88
C MET A 410 11.99 23.49 -10.19
N HIS A 411 13.22 22.99 -10.13
CA HIS A 411 14.35 23.67 -9.51
C HIS A 411 15.32 24.10 -10.60
N TRP A 412 15.61 25.39 -10.60
CA TRP A 412 16.74 26.00 -11.29
C TRP A 412 17.77 26.36 -10.22
N ASP A 413 18.72 25.45 -9.96
CA ASP A 413 19.68 25.59 -8.87
C ASP A 413 21.00 26.21 -9.35
N GLY A 414 20.94 27.51 -9.66
CA GLY A 414 22.10 28.29 -10.08
C GLY A 414 22.88 28.95 -8.94
N TYR A 415 23.57 30.04 -9.24
CA TYR A 415 24.52 30.69 -8.34
C TYR A 415 24.00 31.98 -7.71
N GLY A 416 24.52 32.29 -6.52
CA GLY A 416 24.19 33.52 -5.80
C GLY A 416 22.73 33.54 -5.30
N SER A 417 22.27 34.73 -4.94
CA SER A 417 20.92 34.94 -4.44
C SER A 417 19.87 35.10 -5.55
N THR A 418 20.31 35.54 -6.73
CA THR A 418 19.46 35.82 -7.88
C THR A 418 19.46 34.71 -8.92
N GLY A 419 20.49 33.87 -8.99
CA GLY A 419 20.58 32.80 -9.99
C GLY A 419 19.83 31.52 -9.65
N ARG A 420 19.10 31.47 -8.53
CA ARG A 420 18.30 30.33 -8.09
C ARG A 420 16.81 30.61 -8.20
N PHE A 421 16.04 29.63 -8.64
CA PHE A 421 14.59 29.75 -8.69
C PHE A 421 13.90 28.40 -8.49
N VAL A 422 12.74 28.43 -7.83
CA VAL A 422 11.83 27.28 -7.76
C VAL A 422 10.55 27.67 -8.46
N ALA A 423 10.26 27.01 -9.58
CA ALA A 423 9.05 27.22 -10.36
C ALA A 423 7.98 26.18 -10.00
N TYR A 424 6.73 26.62 -10.10
CA TYR A 424 5.54 25.80 -9.94
C TYR A 424 4.88 25.58 -11.30
N PRO A 425 4.04 24.54 -11.46
CA PRO A 425 3.42 24.26 -12.74
C PRO A 425 2.58 25.43 -13.27
N SER A 426 2.62 25.65 -14.57
CA SER A 426 1.76 26.64 -15.24
C SER A 426 0.28 26.26 -15.06
N ALA A 427 -0.59 27.26 -14.88
CA ALA A 427 -2.02 27.03 -14.62
C ALA A 427 -2.74 26.28 -15.75
N SER A 428 -2.26 26.41 -16.99
CA SER A 428 -2.83 25.77 -18.19
C SER A 428 -2.17 24.44 -18.55
N ASP A 429 -1.00 24.12 -17.99
CA ASP A 429 -0.23 22.92 -18.33
C ASP A 429 0.60 22.46 -17.11
N PRO A 430 0.22 21.37 -16.43
CA PRO A 430 0.85 20.92 -15.20
C PRO A 430 2.28 20.36 -15.39
N LEU A 431 2.73 20.17 -16.64
CA LEU A 431 4.08 19.71 -16.96
C LEU A 431 4.99 20.85 -17.44
N LEU A 432 4.47 22.06 -17.60
CA LEU A 432 5.23 23.23 -18.02
C LEU A 432 5.59 24.11 -16.82
N PHE A 433 6.81 24.62 -16.81
CA PHE A 433 7.36 25.50 -15.79
C PHE A 433 8.06 26.67 -16.47
N GLU A 434 7.94 27.85 -15.88
CA GLU A 434 8.54 29.07 -16.39
C GLU A 434 9.59 29.58 -15.38
N ILE A 435 10.83 29.62 -15.83
CA ILE A 435 11.94 30.23 -15.10
C ILE A 435 12.02 31.70 -15.53
N PRO A 436 11.95 32.65 -14.59
CA PRO A 436 11.89 34.06 -14.94
C PRO A 436 13.28 34.55 -15.42
N PRO A 437 13.34 35.57 -16.30
CA PRO A 437 14.60 36.06 -16.86
C PRO A 437 15.58 36.57 -15.80
N GLU A 438 15.12 37.01 -14.64
CA GLU A 438 15.94 37.47 -13.53
C GLU A 438 16.82 36.36 -12.92
N ALA A 439 16.45 35.09 -13.13
CA ALA A 439 17.20 33.93 -12.64
C ALA A 439 18.39 33.53 -13.53
N VAL A 440 18.52 34.14 -14.71
CA VAL A 440 19.54 33.80 -15.71
C VAL A 440 20.90 34.47 -15.47
N PRO A 441 21.01 35.79 -15.19
CA PRO A 441 22.26 36.52 -15.41
C PRO A 441 23.40 36.08 -14.48
N ALA A 442 23.09 35.71 -13.24
CA ALA A 442 24.08 35.23 -12.28
C ALA A 442 24.75 33.90 -12.68
N ASN A 443 24.15 33.20 -13.64
CA ASN A 443 24.59 31.91 -14.16
C ASN A 443 25.39 32.01 -15.46
N MET A 444 25.48 33.19 -16.08
CA MET A 444 26.25 33.36 -17.32
C MET A 444 27.70 32.89 -17.17
N GLY A 445 28.14 32.04 -18.09
CA GLY A 445 29.46 31.40 -18.08
C GLY A 445 29.61 30.27 -17.06
N LYS A 446 28.52 29.74 -16.52
CA LYS A 446 28.50 28.70 -15.47
C LYS A 446 27.49 27.60 -15.80
N ARG A 447 27.58 26.50 -15.06
CA ARG A 447 26.68 25.34 -15.15
C ARG A 447 25.60 25.35 -14.08
N VAL A 448 24.36 25.12 -14.47
CA VAL A 448 23.18 25.12 -13.59
C VAL A 448 22.52 23.76 -13.62
N ASP A 449 22.23 23.23 -12.44
CA ASP A 449 21.45 22.01 -12.31
C ASP A 449 19.96 22.33 -12.41
N VAL A 450 19.29 21.76 -13.41
CA VAL A 450 17.85 21.88 -13.60
C VAL A 450 17.19 20.51 -13.42
N TYR A 451 16.30 20.40 -12.43
CA TYR A 451 15.65 19.14 -12.07
C TYR A 451 14.29 19.40 -11.41
N TYR A 452 13.44 18.38 -11.29
CA TYR A 452 12.15 18.51 -10.60
C TYR A 452 12.00 17.54 -9.44
N LYS A 453 11.19 17.93 -8.47
CA LYS A 453 10.83 17.14 -7.29
C LYS A 453 9.35 16.81 -7.29
N VAL A 454 9.04 15.58 -6.87
CA VAL A 454 7.68 15.07 -6.74
C VAL A 454 7.34 14.96 -5.25
N PHE A 455 6.19 15.48 -4.87
CA PHE A 455 5.67 15.42 -3.51
C PHE A 455 4.27 14.81 -3.49
N SER A 456 3.92 14.13 -2.39
CA SER A 456 2.56 13.64 -2.18
C SER A 456 1.56 14.80 -2.09
N PRO A 457 0.24 14.56 -2.16
CA PRO A 457 -0.76 15.58 -1.86
C PRO A 457 -0.59 16.21 -0.47
N SER A 458 -0.14 15.44 0.52
CA SER A 458 0.23 15.89 1.89
C SER A 458 1.57 16.65 1.95
N SER A 459 2.30 16.73 0.83
CA SER A 459 3.59 17.42 0.67
C SER A 459 4.82 16.67 1.21
N ASP A 460 4.72 15.35 1.38
CA ASP A 460 5.86 14.49 1.70
C ASP A 460 6.73 14.27 0.45
N PRO A 461 8.06 14.30 0.54
CA PRO A 461 8.94 14.08 -0.61
C PRO A 461 8.83 12.64 -1.13
N LEU A 462 8.59 12.48 -2.42
CA LEU A 462 8.45 11.17 -3.07
C LEU A 462 9.63 10.81 -3.97
N GLY A 463 10.27 11.80 -4.58
CA GLY A 463 11.41 11.57 -5.47
C GLY A 463 11.96 12.85 -6.08
N THR A 464 13.18 12.76 -6.62
CA THR A 464 13.84 13.81 -7.40
C THR A 464 14.20 13.24 -8.76
N SER A 465 14.02 14.01 -9.83
CA SER A 465 14.38 13.59 -11.17
C SER A 465 15.88 13.48 -11.39
N ALA A 466 16.26 12.84 -12.49
CA ALA A 466 17.55 13.08 -13.11
C ALA A 466 17.74 14.58 -13.43
N VAL A 467 19.00 15.01 -13.56
CA VAL A 467 19.40 16.41 -13.69
C VAL A 467 19.72 16.74 -15.15
N PHE A 468 19.28 17.92 -15.60
CA PHE A 468 19.83 18.58 -16.77
C PHE A 468 20.95 19.52 -16.29
N ASP A 469 22.20 19.15 -16.53
CA ASP A 469 23.39 19.99 -16.29
C ASP A 469 23.53 20.97 -17.46
N LEU A 470 23.09 22.22 -17.25
CA LEU A 470 22.98 23.25 -18.26
C LEU A 470 24.16 24.23 -18.20
N ASP A 471 25.01 24.27 -19.22
CA ASP A 471 25.98 25.36 -19.45
C ASP A 471 25.26 26.61 -20.00
N VAL A 472 25.10 27.63 -19.15
CA VAL A 472 24.52 28.92 -19.54
C VAL A 472 25.61 29.76 -20.18
N ARG A 473 25.72 29.70 -21.51
CA ARG A 473 26.77 30.41 -22.24
C ARG A 473 26.50 31.91 -22.23
N GLY A 474 27.46 32.68 -21.69
CA GLY A 474 27.32 34.13 -21.55
C GLY A 474 27.28 34.88 -22.88
N ILE A 475 26.77 36.11 -22.83
CA ILE A 475 26.70 37.04 -23.96
C ILE A 475 28.11 37.54 -24.29
N ARG A 476 28.56 37.34 -25.53
CA ARG A 476 29.93 37.67 -25.97
C ARG A 476 30.04 39.01 -26.70
N GLU A 477 28.98 39.44 -27.37
CA GLU A 477 28.95 40.64 -28.21
C GLU A 477 27.69 41.46 -27.93
N GLY A 478 27.66 42.72 -28.38
CA GLY A 478 26.47 43.58 -28.23
C GLY A 478 26.38 44.36 -26.92
N TRP A 479 27.41 44.32 -26.07
CA TRP A 479 27.50 45.19 -24.89
C TRP A 479 27.61 46.68 -25.28
N PRO A 480 26.92 47.60 -24.58
CA PRO A 480 26.95 49.01 -24.91
C PRO A 480 28.31 49.65 -24.62
N VAL A 481 28.64 50.65 -25.42
CA VAL A 481 29.83 51.49 -25.24
C VAL A 481 29.44 52.73 -24.44
N ILE A 482 30.19 53.07 -23.39
CA ILE A 482 29.99 54.32 -22.65
C ILE A 482 30.31 55.53 -23.53
N GLN A 483 29.51 56.60 -23.49
CA GLN A 483 29.65 57.74 -24.40
C GLN A 483 29.99 59.02 -23.64
N MET A 484 30.95 59.79 -24.17
CA MET A 484 31.18 61.18 -23.74
C MET A 484 30.13 62.08 -24.36
N VAL A 485 29.22 62.61 -23.52
CA VAL A 485 28.05 63.36 -23.97
C VAL A 485 28.11 64.84 -23.58
N ARG A 486 28.98 65.21 -22.63
CA ARG A 486 29.12 66.59 -22.13
C ARG A 486 30.60 66.91 -21.88
N PRO A 487 31.33 67.50 -22.84
CA PRO A 487 30.92 67.80 -24.21
C PRO A 487 30.75 66.51 -25.03
N LEU A 488 29.98 66.58 -26.11
CA LEU A 488 29.79 65.46 -27.02
C LEU A 488 31.10 65.18 -27.77
N VAL A 489 31.66 63.97 -27.60
CA VAL A 489 32.88 63.52 -28.29
C VAL A 489 32.55 62.31 -29.15
N THR A 490 32.81 62.41 -30.46
CA THR A 490 32.49 61.35 -31.44
C THR A 490 33.71 60.82 -32.20
N ASP A 491 34.83 61.54 -32.17
CA ASP A 491 36.10 61.21 -32.85
C ASP A 491 37.19 60.71 -31.88
N GLY A 492 36.85 60.57 -30.60
CA GLY A 492 37.78 60.21 -29.54
C GLY A 492 38.77 61.32 -29.18
N VAL A 493 38.45 62.59 -29.47
CA VAL A 493 39.25 63.75 -29.10
C VAL A 493 38.43 64.67 -28.18
N LEU A 494 38.88 64.81 -26.94
CA LEU A 494 38.26 65.70 -25.95
C LEU A 494 39.05 67.01 -25.88
N ALA A 495 38.41 68.14 -26.17
CA ALA A 495 39.01 69.47 -26.00
C ALA A 495 38.76 70.00 -24.59
N LEU A 496 39.82 70.26 -23.84
CA LEU A 496 39.75 70.63 -22.42
C LEU A 496 39.02 71.96 -22.18
N ASN A 497 39.15 72.92 -23.10
CA ASN A 497 38.42 74.19 -23.07
C ASN A 497 36.89 74.03 -23.14
N THR A 498 36.38 72.93 -23.69
CA THR A 498 34.93 72.63 -23.80
C THR A 498 34.40 71.81 -22.63
N VAL A 499 35.28 71.31 -21.74
CA VAL A 499 34.87 70.59 -20.54
C VAL A 499 34.23 71.57 -19.56
N PRO A 500 33.08 71.25 -18.95
CA PRO A 500 32.50 72.06 -17.87
C PRO A 500 33.35 72.09 -16.58
N ALA A 501 32.94 72.89 -15.60
CA ALA A 501 33.63 72.94 -14.30
C ALA A 501 33.45 71.62 -13.51
N GLU A 502 32.29 71.00 -13.63
CA GLU A 502 31.88 69.73 -13.03
C GLU A 502 32.52 68.49 -13.68
N GLY A 503 33.31 68.67 -14.74
CA GLY A 503 33.99 67.58 -15.46
C GLY A 503 33.27 67.11 -16.73
N ALA A 504 33.87 66.13 -17.41
CA ALA A 504 33.33 65.57 -18.65
C ALA A 504 32.28 64.49 -18.34
N GLY A 505 31.04 64.70 -18.77
CA GLY A 505 29.92 63.79 -18.54
C GLY A 505 29.94 62.57 -19.46
N LEU A 506 29.81 61.40 -18.86
CA LEU A 506 29.70 60.10 -19.50
C LEU A 506 28.31 59.53 -19.27
N ASP A 507 27.68 59.00 -20.31
CA ASP A 507 26.43 58.24 -20.22
C ASP A 507 26.68 56.82 -20.77
N LEU A 508 26.38 55.80 -19.97
CA LEU A 508 26.36 54.39 -20.37
C LEU A 508 24.90 54.00 -20.62
N PRO A 509 24.52 53.64 -21.87
CA PRO A 509 23.18 53.14 -22.19
C PRO A 509 22.85 51.82 -21.47
N SER A 510 21.56 51.45 -21.44
CA SER A 510 21.10 50.17 -20.93
C SER A 510 21.73 48.98 -21.67
N TRP A 511 21.82 47.84 -20.97
CA TRP A 511 22.33 46.58 -21.49
C TRP A 511 21.34 45.45 -21.22
N THR A 512 21.50 44.34 -21.93
CA THR A 512 20.74 43.11 -21.68
C THR A 512 20.91 42.68 -20.22
N TYR A 513 19.79 42.43 -19.54
CA TYR A 513 19.74 42.14 -18.10
C TYR A 513 20.23 43.27 -17.17
N MET A 514 20.12 44.53 -17.60
CA MET A 514 20.22 45.67 -16.68
C MET A 514 19.13 45.54 -15.61
N ALA A 515 19.52 45.57 -14.34
CA ALA A 515 18.57 45.41 -13.22
C ALA A 515 19.02 46.22 -12.00
N PRO A 516 18.08 46.68 -11.14
CA PRO A 516 18.42 47.34 -9.89
C PRO A 516 19.37 46.50 -9.02
N ARG A 517 20.23 47.17 -8.25
CA ARG A 517 21.27 46.58 -7.38
C ARG A 517 22.44 45.88 -8.08
N GLN A 518 22.35 45.66 -9.39
CA GLN A 518 23.46 45.15 -10.19
C GLN A 518 24.69 46.04 -10.03
N ARG A 519 25.89 45.47 -9.84
CA ARG A 519 27.09 46.26 -9.56
C ARG A 519 27.76 46.69 -10.86
N VAL A 520 27.93 48.00 -11.02
CA VAL A 520 28.60 48.62 -12.17
C VAL A 520 29.83 49.38 -11.68
N ARG A 521 31.00 49.06 -12.23
CA ARG A 521 32.25 49.78 -11.99
C ARG A 521 32.62 50.56 -13.23
N ILE A 522 32.98 51.81 -13.02
CA ILE A 522 33.48 52.67 -14.10
C ILE A 522 34.79 53.29 -13.62
N LYS A 523 35.82 53.18 -14.45
CA LYS A 523 37.15 53.71 -14.16
C LYS A 523 37.66 54.46 -15.38
N VAL A 524 38.54 55.42 -15.14
CA VAL A 524 39.33 56.07 -16.19
C VAL A 524 40.80 55.97 -15.83
N ALA A 525 41.60 55.61 -16.81
CA ALA A 525 43.05 55.60 -16.74
C ALA A 525 43.61 56.55 -17.80
N GLY A 526 44.73 57.20 -17.49
CA GLY A 526 45.41 58.08 -18.44
C GLY A 526 46.86 58.33 -18.04
N LEU A 527 47.66 58.75 -19.01
CA LEU A 527 49.05 59.14 -18.80
C LEU A 527 49.09 60.59 -18.31
N LEU A 528 49.70 60.84 -17.16
CA LEU A 528 49.93 62.19 -16.63
C LEU A 528 51.02 62.91 -17.41
N GLN A 529 51.02 64.25 -17.39
CA GLN A 529 52.11 65.07 -17.95
C GLN A 529 53.50 64.73 -17.39
N SER A 530 53.57 64.11 -16.20
CA SER A 530 54.81 63.60 -15.60
C SER A 530 55.32 62.30 -16.23
N GLY A 531 54.58 61.68 -17.15
CA GLY A 531 54.88 60.40 -17.77
C GLY A 531 54.46 59.17 -16.95
N THR A 532 53.69 59.34 -15.87
CA THR A 532 53.17 58.24 -15.04
C THR A 532 51.72 57.94 -15.37
N GLU A 533 51.33 56.67 -15.47
CA GLU A 533 49.92 56.30 -15.59
C GLU A 533 49.16 56.48 -14.28
N GLN A 534 47.98 57.08 -14.34
CA GLN A 534 47.08 57.22 -13.20
C GLN A 534 45.70 56.68 -13.57
N MET A 535 45.12 55.93 -12.64
CA MET A 535 43.75 55.42 -12.71
C MET A 535 42.93 55.98 -11.55
N ILE A 536 41.71 56.43 -11.84
CA ILE A 536 40.71 56.79 -10.82
C ILE A 536 39.39 56.05 -11.05
N GLY A 537 38.69 55.74 -9.97
CA GLY A 537 37.35 55.19 -10.01
C GLY A 537 36.32 56.31 -10.19
N LEU A 538 35.53 56.24 -11.25
CA LEU A 538 34.39 57.14 -11.48
C LEU A 538 33.11 56.63 -10.80
N ARG A 539 33.02 55.30 -10.65
CA ARG A 539 31.94 54.60 -9.91
C ARG A 539 32.54 53.39 -9.22
N THR A 540 32.59 53.41 -7.88
CA THR A 540 33.19 52.35 -7.04
C THR A 540 32.53 52.27 -5.67
N GLY A 541 32.68 51.13 -4.98
CA GLY A 541 32.23 50.97 -3.59
C GLY A 541 30.71 51.08 -3.45
N ALA A 542 30.25 51.99 -2.59
CA ALA A 542 28.82 52.19 -2.30
C ALA A 542 28.01 52.70 -3.51
N ALA A 543 28.69 53.30 -4.51
CA ALA A 543 28.06 53.77 -5.74
C ALA A 543 27.93 52.65 -6.80
N GLU A 544 28.54 51.47 -6.64
CA GLU A 544 28.45 50.42 -7.66
C GLU A 544 27.02 49.92 -7.93
N PRO A 545 26.21 49.59 -6.90
CA PRO A 545 24.87 49.06 -7.13
C PRO A 545 24.01 50.04 -7.94
N LEU A 546 23.39 49.56 -9.02
CA LEU A 546 22.49 50.33 -9.85
C LEU A 546 21.27 50.78 -9.05
N THR A 547 20.96 52.06 -9.10
CA THR A 547 19.80 52.62 -8.41
C THR A 547 18.52 52.41 -9.20
N ALA A 548 17.36 52.49 -8.53
CA ALA A 548 16.07 52.44 -9.21
C ALA A 548 15.90 53.60 -10.22
N ALA A 549 16.44 54.78 -9.93
CA ALA A 549 16.38 55.93 -10.82
C ALA A 549 17.19 55.72 -12.11
N GLU A 550 18.40 55.15 -12.00
CA GLU A 550 19.24 54.80 -13.15
C GLU A 550 18.60 53.70 -14.02
N TYR A 551 17.99 52.70 -13.37
CA TYR A 551 17.23 51.67 -14.08
C TYR A 551 16.06 52.25 -14.87
N GLN A 552 15.24 53.11 -14.25
CA GLN A 552 14.11 53.77 -14.93
C GLN A 552 14.55 54.75 -16.02
N ALA A 553 15.74 55.35 -15.89
CA ALA A 553 16.33 56.20 -16.90
C ALA A 553 17.01 55.41 -18.04
N GLU A 554 17.09 54.09 -17.92
CA GLU A 554 17.78 53.18 -18.86
C GLU A 554 19.24 53.61 -19.13
N LYS A 555 19.89 54.23 -18.14
CA LYS A 555 21.27 54.69 -18.27
C LYS A 555 21.98 54.91 -16.94
N VAL A 556 23.31 54.83 -16.97
CA VAL A 556 24.20 55.23 -15.88
C VAL A 556 25.00 56.45 -16.30
N SER A 557 24.95 57.53 -15.52
CA SER A 557 25.69 58.76 -15.80
C SER A 557 26.76 59.00 -14.74
N VAL A 558 27.99 59.31 -15.17
CA VAL A 558 29.12 59.68 -14.29
C VAL A 558 29.93 60.81 -14.92
N ASN A 559 30.77 61.49 -14.14
CA ASN A 559 31.65 62.54 -14.65
C ASN A 559 33.11 62.15 -14.47
N ILE A 560 33.93 62.43 -15.47
CA ILE A 560 35.39 62.49 -15.31
C ILE A 560 35.72 63.86 -14.69
N PRO A 561 36.31 63.91 -13.48
CA PRO A 561 36.67 65.18 -12.85
C PRO A 561 37.59 66.03 -13.72
N ARG A 562 37.31 67.33 -13.80
CA ARG A 562 38.11 68.27 -14.62
C ARG A 562 39.56 68.34 -14.17
N ASP A 563 39.81 68.34 -12.86
CA ASP A 563 41.15 68.36 -12.25
C ASP A 563 41.98 67.12 -12.60
N PHE A 564 41.33 65.96 -12.81
CA PHE A 564 41.98 64.78 -13.35
C PHE A 564 42.37 65.00 -14.82
N LEU A 565 41.45 65.47 -15.66
CA LEU A 565 41.71 65.74 -17.08
C LEU A 565 42.84 66.76 -17.28
N GLU A 566 42.86 67.84 -16.49
CA GLU A 566 43.89 68.88 -16.57
C GLU A 566 45.31 68.34 -16.43
N ARG A 567 45.51 67.28 -15.64
CA ARG A 567 46.81 66.63 -15.38
C ARG A 567 47.26 65.63 -16.44
N LEU A 568 46.40 65.24 -17.38
CA LEU A 568 46.72 64.24 -18.42
C LEU A 568 47.63 64.82 -19.52
N CYS A 569 48.39 63.96 -20.19
CA CYS A 569 49.15 64.30 -21.40
C CYS A 569 48.22 64.78 -22.52
N ARG A 570 48.69 65.76 -23.29
CA ARG A 570 47.97 66.31 -24.45
C ARG A 570 48.41 65.64 -25.75
N GLY A 571 47.50 65.55 -26.72
CA GLY A 571 47.80 65.14 -28.09
C GLY A 571 48.06 63.65 -28.32
N THR A 572 47.92 62.79 -27.29
CA THR A 572 48.11 61.34 -27.38
C THR A 572 46.85 60.58 -26.96
N ARG A 573 46.51 59.50 -27.69
CA ARG A 573 45.40 58.58 -27.34
C ARG A 573 45.83 57.59 -26.24
N THR A 574 46.16 58.13 -25.08
CA THR A 574 46.68 57.38 -23.92
C THR A 574 45.64 57.19 -22.81
N ASN A 575 44.41 57.69 -23.00
CA ASN A 575 43.38 57.66 -21.96
C ASN A 575 42.31 56.63 -22.30
N THR A 576 41.92 55.84 -21.30
CA THR A 576 40.98 54.72 -21.45
C THR A 576 39.90 54.79 -20.39
N ILE A 577 38.64 54.64 -20.80
CA ILE A 577 37.49 54.42 -19.90
C ILE A 577 37.12 52.95 -19.97
N THR A 578 37.00 52.30 -18.81
CA THR A 578 36.59 50.90 -18.69
C THR A 578 35.32 50.79 -17.85
N VAL A 579 34.40 49.94 -18.31
CA VAL A 579 33.16 49.60 -17.63
C VAL A 579 33.15 48.11 -17.34
N ASP A 580 32.93 47.74 -16.08
CA ASP A 580 32.82 46.36 -15.64
C ASP A 580 31.47 46.15 -14.93
N VAL A 581 30.65 45.21 -15.40
CA VAL A 581 29.32 44.92 -14.83
C VAL A 581 29.31 43.52 -14.22
N SER A 582 28.86 43.39 -12.98
CA SER A 582 28.66 42.08 -12.34
C SER A 582 27.20 41.68 -12.39
N PHE A 583 26.96 40.42 -12.80
CA PHE A 583 25.63 39.80 -12.85
C PHE A 583 25.39 38.82 -11.70
N ASP A 584 26.38 38.58 -10.85
CA ASP A 584 26.41 37.55 -9.80
C ASP A 584 26.84 38.11 -8.44
N ASP A 585 26.22 39.22 -8.03
CA ASP A 585 26.41 39.88 -6.73
C ASP A 585 27.85 40.39 -6.45
N GLY A 586 28.67 40.54 -7.49
CA GLY A 586 30.06 41.01 -7.40
C GLY A 586 31.12 39.90 -7.42
N ASN A 587 30.72 38.64 -7.62
CA ASN A 587 31.66 37.51 -7.63
C ASN A 587 32.49 37.46 -8.92
N SER A 588 31.91 37.86 -10.06
CA SER A 588 32.60 38.04 -11.34
C SER A 588 32.12 39.31 -12.05
N TYR A 589 32.93 39.81 -12.98
CA TYR A 589 32.63 41.03 -13.73
C TYR A 589 32.83 40.78 -15.23
N THR A 590 31.86 41.20 -16.02
CA THR A 590 31.93 41.26 -17.48
C THR A 590 32.39 42.64 -17.89
N GLN A 591 33.49 42.70 -18.62
CA GLN A 591 34.00 43.95 -19.15
C GLN A 591 33.25 44.33 -20.43
N PHE A 592 32.73 45.55 -20.48
CA PHE A 592 32.15 46.13 -21.68
C PHE A 592 33.25 46.77 -22.55
N PRO A 593 32.98 47.05 -23.84
CA PRO A 593 33.96 47.64 -24.72
C PRO A 593 34.56 48.95 -24.13
N PRO A 594 35.90 49.05 -24.03
CA PRO A 594 36.53 50.23 -23.49
C PRO A 594 36.51 51.39 -24.50
N VAL A 595 36.60 52.62 -24.00
CA VAL A 595 36.70 53.82 -24.84
C VAL A 595 38.07 54.44 -24.71
N LEU A 596 38.74 54.64 -25.84
CA LEU A 596 40.00 55.35 -25.93
C LEU A 596 39.76 56.80 -26.36
N PHE A 597 40.43 57.75 -25.71
CA PHE A 597 40.39 59.15 -26.12
C PHE A 597 41.74 59.86 -25.97
N ALA A 598 41.95 60.88 -26.81
CA ALA A 598 43.03 61.86 -26.64
C ALA A 598 42.47 63.13 -26.01
N LEU A 599 43.29 63.81 -25.22
CA LEU A 599 42.98 65.12 -24.68
C LEU A 599 43.74 66.19 -25.46
N VAL A 600 43.07 67.24 -25.90
CA VAL A 600 43.66 68.43 -26.50
C VAL A 600 43.24 69.67 -25.70
N ASP A 601 43.86 70.81 -25.96
CA ASP A 601 43.58 72.05 -25.22
C ASP A 601 42.23 72.68 -25.57
#